data_AF-A0A443IIY1-F1
#
_entry.id   AF-A0A443IIY1-F1
#
_cell.length_a   1.000
_cell.length_b   1.000
_cell.length_c   1.000
_cell.angle_alpha   90.00
_cell.angle_beta   90.00
_cell.angle_gamma   90.00
#
_symmetry.space_group_name_H-M   'P 1'
#
loop_
_entity.id
_entity.type
_entity.pdbx_description
1 polymer ?
#
loop_
_entity_poly.entity_id
_entity_poly.type
_entity_poly.pdbx_seq_one_letter_code
_entity_poly.pdbx_strand_id
1 'polypeptide(L)'
;MKRKMIRNLSLALIALVGVFSLVFSFEGRTNAASLTSNPDQDLKVDTVDGIKYAPGKHKKIVGMVVEATDQGEKVHGFSTPEKYEAYHQKVTEQLSSQSIGIMARPTYLYEHTSGHGYGRSLIAYPGTQVTSLSTAWDNRISAVSVAPGSWIRLYQNRYYGGRYLTLVSYPNKYFTTNLTSWGMSGTTSWNDQVSSYRVR
;
A
#
# COMPACT_ATOMS: atom_id res chain seq x y z
N MET A 1 -55.78 -45.57 52.02
CA MET A 1 -55.23 -44.95 53.26
C MET A 1 -55.20 -43.43 53.03
N LYS A 2 -56.15 -42.60 53.51
CA LYS A 2 -56.23 -41.90 54.84
C LYS A 2 -54.86 -41.38 55.32
N ARG A 3 -54.61 -40.12 55.76
CA ARG A 3 -55.32 -38.83 55.95
C ARG A 3 -54.28 -37.84 56.56
N LYS A 4 -54.52 -36.51 56.46
CA LYS A 4 -53.95 -35.37 57.26
C LYS A 4 -52.47 -34.99 56.99
N MET A 5 -52.05 -33.77 56.59
CA MET A 5 -52.36 -32.36 56.89
C MET A 5 -51.60 -31.77 58.11
N ILE A 6 -50.96 -30.61 57.85
CA ILE A 6 -50.51 -29.50 58.74
C ILE A 6 -49.03 -29.47 59.22
N ARG A 7 -48.22 -28.66 58.52
CA ARG A 7 -47.72 -27.28 58.85
C ARG A 7 -46.79 -26.99 60.06
N ASN A 8 -45.87 -26.08 59.74
CA ASN A 8 -45.13 -25.06 60.52
C ASN A 8 -43.69 -25.46 60.96
N LEU A 9 -42.64 -24.91 60.36
CA LEU A 9 -42.10 -23.53 60.37
C LEU A 9 -41.18 -23.29 61.59
N SER A 10 -39.87 -23.25 61.34
CA SER A 10 -38.87 -22.64 62.22
C SER A 10 -37.78 -22.01 61.35
N LEU A 11 -37.70 -20.69 61.39
CA LEU A 11 -36.63 -19.87 60.83
C LEU A 11 -35.32 -20.08 61.61
N ALA A 12 -34.20 -20.10 60.89
CA ALA A 12 -32.89 -19.55 61.27
C ALA A 12 -31.91 -19.96 60.15
N LEU A 13 -30.96 -19.19 59.65
CA LEU A 13 -30.50 -17.83 59.85
C LEU A 13 -29.63 -17.55 58.61
N ILE A 14 -29.65 -16.32 58.13
CA ILE A 14 -28.95 -15.85 56.93
C ILE A 14 -27.44 -16.08 57.06
N ALA A 15 -26.87 -16.92 56.20
CA ALA A 15 -25.43 -16.97 55.95
C ALA A 15 -25.12 -16.20 54.66
N LEU A 16 -24.83 -14.91 54.84
CA LEU A 16 -24.26 -14.04 53.82
C LEU A 16 -22.81 -14.48 53.60
N VAL A 17 -22.53 -15.24 52.54
CA VAL A 17 -21.16 -15.50 52.08
C VAL A 17 -21.04 -14.94 50.68
N GLY A 18 -20.26 -13.85 50.58
CA GLY A 18 -20.14 -13.00 49.41
C GLY A 18 -19.65 -13.74 48.18
N VAL A 19 -20.34 -13.51 47.06
CA VAL A 19 -19.83 -13.82 45.74
C VAL A 19 -18.69 -12.86 45.44
N PHE A 20 -17.48 -13.40 45.42
CA PHE A 20 -16.25 -12.71 45.03
C PHE A 20 -16.37 -12.31 43.56
N SER A 21 -16.83 -11.09 43.29
CA SER A 21 -16.75 -10.52 41.95
C SER A 21 -15.31 -10.13 41.70
N LEU A 22 -14.59 -10.91 40.90
CA LEU A 22 -13.32 -10.48 40.30
C LEU A 22 -13.61 -9.30 39.37
N VAL A 23 -13.60 -8.09 39.94
CA VAL A 23 -13.46 -6.87 39.16
C VAL A 23 -12.00 -6.84 38.73
N PHE A 24 -11.73 -7.21 37.47
CA PHE A 24 -10.49 -6.80 36.84
C PHE A 24 -10.53 -5.28 36.72
N SER A 25 -10.00 -4.59 37.73
CA SER A 25 -9.53 -3.22 37.57
C SER A 25 -8.37 -3.27 36.58
N PHE A 26 -8.69 -3.20 35.30
CA PHE A 26 -7.72 -2.73 34.32
C PHE A 26 -7.55 -1.24 34.64
N GLU A 27 -6.60 -0.93 35.51
CA GLU A 27 -5.95 0.37 35.52
C GLU A 27 -5.33 0.54 34.13
N GLY A 28 -6.15 1.01 33.20
CA GLY A 28 -5.73 1.47 31.90
C GLY A 28 -4.83 2.67 32.10
N ARG A 29 -3.59 2.41 32.51
CA ARG A 29 -2.50 3.36 32.39
C ARG A 29 -2.39 3.67 30.92
N THR A 30 -2.86 4.87 30.59
CA THR A 30 -2.69 5.57 29.34
C THR A 30 -1.28 5.40 28.83
N ASN A 31 -1.11 4.56 27.83
CA ASN A 31 -0.10 4.70 26.82
C ASN A 31 -0.80 4.49 25.48
N ALA A 32 -1.67 5.43 25.11
CA ALA A 32 -1.75 5.79 23.71
C ALA A 32 -0.36 6.35 23.40
N ALA A 33 0.56 5.48 22.99
CA ALA A 33 1.74 5.90 22.27
C ALA A 33 1.19 6.58 21.02
N SER A 34 1.04 7.90 21.05
CA SER A 34 1.05 8.67 19.82
C SER A 34 2.44 8.43 19.25
N LEU A 35 2.57 7.41 18.41
CA LEU A 35 3.57 7.43 17.37
C LEU A 35 3.26 8.67 16.55
N THR A 36 3.84 9.79 16.93
CA THR A 36 4.14 10.89 16.01
C THR A 36 5.20 10.33 15.06
N SER A 37 4.80 9.35 14.24
CA SER A 37 5.58 8.95 13.09
C SER A 37 5.60 10.19 12.20
N ASN A 38 6.77 10.82 12.13
CA ASN A 38 7.02 11.78 11.10
C ASN A 38 6.70 11.08 9.77
N PRO A 39 5.72 11.55 8.96
CA PRO A 39 5.18 10.79 7.82
C PRO A 39 6.22 10.49 6.73
N ASP A 40 7.43 11.05 6.85
CA ASP A 40 8.56 10.84 5.95
C ASP A 40 9.60 9.81 6.45
N GLN A 41 9.47 9.27 7.66
CA GLN A 41 10.50 8.40 8.27
C GLN A 41 10.48 6.93 7.84
N ASP A 42 9.54 6.50 6.99
CA ASP A 42 9.48 5.12 6.49
C ASP A 42 9.35 5.03 4.96
N LEU A 43 9.68 6.12 4.27
CA LEU A 43 9.80 6.08 2.81
C LEU A 43 11.03 5.25 2.45
N LYS A 44 10.81 4.04 1.92
CA LYS A 44 11.83 3.17 1.31
C LYS A 44 12.41 3.83 0.06
N VAL A 45 13.23 4.87 0.25
CA VAL A 45 13.84 5.67 -0.83
C VAL A 45 15.35 5.64 -0.66
N ASP A 46 16.08 5.22 -1.68
CA ASP A 46 17.54 5.18 -1.66
C ASP A 46 18.13 6.56 -1.91
N THR A 47 17.59 7.26 -2.89
CA THR A 47 18.07 8.57 -3.34
C THR A 47 16.93 9.55 -3.56
N VAL A 48 17.16 10.83 -3.29
CA VAL A 48 16.30 11.92 -3.74
C VAL A 48 17.12 12.84 -4.63
N ASP A 49 16.64 13.08 -5.85
CA ASP A 49 17.36 13.86 -6.87
C ASP A 49 18.79 13.37 -7.13
N GLY A 50 19.03 12.06 -7.01
CA GLY A 50 20.35 11.44 -7.21
C GLY A 50 21.28 11.50 -5.99
N ILE A 51 20.88 12.13 -4.88
CA ILE A 51 21.65 12.19 -3.64
C ILE A 51 21.06 11.21 -2.62
N LYS A 52 21.89 10.58 -1.80
CA LYS A 52 21.43 9.66 -0.74
C LYS A 52 20.32 10.29 0.10
N TYR A 53 19.21 9.56 0.27
CA TYR A 53 18.07 10.04 1.03
C TYR A 53 18.44 10.30 2.49
N ALA A 54 17.84 11.37 3.03
CA ALA A 54 18.00 11.81 4.40
C ALA A 54 16.73 12.58 4.79
N PRO A 55 15.88 12.06 5.69
CA PRO A 55 14.58 12.65 6.02
C PRO A 55 14.67 14.13 6.45
N GLY A 56 15.71 14.50 7.21
CA GLY A 56 15.89 15.89 7.67
C GLY A 56 16.20 16.90 6.55
N LYS A 57 16.74 16.43 5.40
CA LYS A 57 17.12 17.27 4.26
C LYS A 57 16.09 17.22 3.13
N HIS A 58 15.43 16.10 2.93
CA HIS A 58 14.53 15.85 1.81
C HIS A 58 13.07 15.86 2.29
N LYS A 59 12.57 17.06 2.61
CA LYS A 59 11.23 17.27 3.21
C LYS A 59 10.07 17.21 2.20
N LYS A 60 10.36 17.07 0.91
CA LYS A 60 9.35 17.04 -0.15
C LYS A 60 9.76 16.04 -1.21
N ILE A 61 8.89 15.07 -1.45
CA ILE A 61 8.98 14.12 -2.55
C ILE A 61 7.67 14.23 -3.33
N VAL A 62 7.73 14.58 -4.60
CA VAL A 62 6.54 14.70 -5.47
C VAL A 62 6.26 13.42 -6.23
N GLY A 63 7.28 12.58 -6.41
CA GLY A 63 7.14 11.29 -7.04
C GLY A 63 8.30 10.35 -6.81
N MET A 64 8.06 9.09 -7.16
CA MET A 64 8.99 7.99 -6.97
C MET A 64 9.10 7.14 -8.24
N VAL A 65 10.29 6.62 -8.50
CA VAL A 65 10.57 5.59 -9.49
C VAL A 65 11.20 4.40 -8.76
N VAL A 66 10.60 3.22 -8.91
CA VAL A 66 11.12 1.96 -8.41
C VAL A 66 11.59 1.15 -9.61
N GLU A 67 12.89 0.88 -9.64
CA GLU A 67 13.54 0.10 -10.68
C GLU A 67 13.83 -1.31 -10.17
N ALA A 68 13.13 -2.29 -10.72
CA ALA A 68 13.34 -3.70 -10.40
C ALA A 68 14.24 -4.35 -11.45
N THR A 69 15.39 -4.85 -11.00
CA THR A 69 16.38 -5.58 -11.80
C THR A 69 16.57 -6.99 -11.25
N ASP A 70 17.46 -7.77 -11.88
CA ASP A 70 17.90 -9.05 -11.33
C ASP A 70 18.74 -8.91 -10.05
N GLN A 71 19.28 -7.72 -9.78
CA GLN A 71 20.10 -7.42 -8.60
C GLN A 71 19.28 -6.91 -7.41
N GLY A 72 18.00 -6.60 -7.62
CA GLY A 72 17.10 -6.06 -6.61
C GLY A 72 16.35 -4.82 -7.09
N GLU A 73 15.69 -4.18 -6.13
CA GLU A 73 14.93 -2.95 -6.32
C GLU A 73 15.78 -1.73 -5.95
N LYS A 74 15.69 -0.67 -6.75
CA LYS A 74 16.28 0.63 -6.44
C LYS A 74 15.21 1.70 -6.49
N VAL A 75 15.16 2.54 -5.46
CA VAL A 75 14.09 3.53 -5.30
C VAL A 75 14.61 4.96 -5.36
N HIS A 76 14.12 5.68 -6.34
CA HIS A 76 14.45 7.07 -6.63
C HIS A 76 13.27 7.97 -6.26
N GLY A 77 13.48 8.90 -5.35
CA GLY A 77 12.56 9.99 -5.05
C GLY A 77 12.96 11.28 -5.78
N PHE A 78 11.98 12.15 -5.98
CA PHE A 78 12.19 13.42 -6.70
C PHE A 78 11.50 14.57 -5.96
N SER A 79 12.22 15.67 -5.79
CA SER A 79 11.70 16.85 -5.07
C SER A 79 10.81 17.74 -5.93
N THR A 80 10.94 17.64 -7.26
CA THR A 80 10.26 18.48 -8.26
C THR A 80 9.81 17.65 -9.46
N PRO A 81 8.70 18.04 -10.14
CA PRO A 81 8.24 17.34 -11.33
C PRO A 81 9.26 17.32 -12.47
N GLU A 82 10.02 18.41 -12.64
CA GLU A 82 10.99 18.56 -13.73
C GLU A 82 12.11 17.53 -13.61
N LYS A 83 12.64 17.34 -12.39
CA LYS A 83 13.70 16.33 -12.13
C LYS A 83 13.19 14.92 -12.35
N TYR A 84 11.95 14.66 -11.95
CA TYR A 84 11.32 13.37 -12.18
C TYR A 84 11.13 13.08 -13.67
N GLU A 85 10.56 14.01 -14.44
CA GLU A 85 10.33 13.79 -15.87
C GLU A 85 11.64 13.62 -16.63
N ALA A 86 12.68 14.40 -16.29
CA ALA A 86 14.00 14.23 -16.87
C ALA A 86 14.59 12.84 -16.59
N TYR A 87 14.37 12.30 -15.38
CA TYR A 87 14.80 10.94 -15.06
C TYR A 87 13.99 9.88 -15.80
N HIS A 88 12.66 10.03 -15.82
CA HIS A 88 11.76 9.09 -16.46
C HIS A 88 11.98 9.02 -17.99
N GLN A 89 12.30 10.14 -18.64
CA GLN A 89 12.68 10.17 -20.05
C GLN A 89 13.91 9.31 -20.31
N LYS A 90 14.97 9.45 -19.50
CA LYS A 90 16.19 8.62 -19.62
C LYS A 90 15.91 7.12 -19.46
N VAL A 91 15.12 6.75 -18.45
CA VAL A 91 14.71 5.34 -18.25
C VAL A 91 13.91 4.82 -19.44
N THR A 92 13.01 5.65 -19.97
CA THR A 92 12.17 5.31 -21.12
C THR A 92 13.00 5.11 -22.40
N GLU A 93 13.99 5.97 -22.65
CA GLU A 93 14.93 5.83 -23.74
C GLU A 93 15.77 4.55 -23.59
N GLN A 94 16.28 4.27 -22.39
CA GLN A 94 17.04 3.06 -22.10
C GLN A 94 16.22 1.80 -22.40
N LEU A 95 14.99 1.70 -21.88
CA LEU A 95 14.10 0.59 -22.18
C LEU A 95 13.81 0.48 -23.68
N SER A 96 13.59 1.59 -24.37
CA SER A 96 13.34 1.57 -25.82
C SER A 96 14.48 0.97 -26.62
N SER A 97 15.73 1.26 -26.22
CA SER A 97 16.92 0.75 -26.89
C SER A 97 17.16 -0.75 -26.60
N GLN A 98 16.73 -1.23 -25.43
CA GLN A 98 16.89 -2.61 -24.97
C GLN A 98 15.74 -3.54 -25.41
N SER A 99 14.60 -2.98 -25.84
CA SER A 99 13.34 -3.73 -26.07
C SER A 99 13.11 -4.17 -27.52
N ILE A 100 14.14 -4.24 -28.36
CA ILE A 100 14.02 -4.79 -29.72
C ILE A 100 13.75 -6.31 -29.62
N GLY A 101 12.49 -6.68 -29.39
CA GLY A 101 12.03 -8.08 -29.29
C GLY A 101 11.20 -8.44 -28.04
N ILE A 102 10.99 -7.51 -27.09
CA ILE A 102 10.20 -7.79 -25.89
C ILE A 102 8.71 -7.64 -26.20
N MET A 103 8.06 -8.79 -26.36
CA MET A 103 6.64 -8.97 -26.70
C MET A 103 5.70 -8.09 -25.86
N ALA A 104 4.55 -7.75 -26.45
CA ALA A 104 3.42 -6.99 -25.88
C ALA A 104 2.75 -7.69 -24.68
N ARG A 105 3.53 -7.99 -23.63
CA ARG A 105 3.05 -8.62 -22.41
C ARG A 105 2.26 -7.59 -21.60
N PRO A 106 1.09 -7.95 -21.08
CA PRO A 106 0.32 -7.02 -20.27
C PRO A 106 0.92 -6.87 -18.87
N THR A 107 0.74 -5.67 -18.34
CA THR A 107 0.84 -5.37 -16.90
C THR A 107 -0.50 -5.68 -16.24
N TYR A 108 -0.46 -6.24 -15.04
CA TYR A 108 -1.65 -6.57 -14.27
C TYR A 108 -1.77 -5.68 -13.04
N LEU A 109 -2.98 -5.21 -12.75
CA LEU A 109 -3.31 -4.50 -11.52
C LEU A 109 -4.35 -5.31 -10.75
N TYR A 110 -4.16 -5.47 -9.44
CA TYR A 110 -4.97 -6.35 -8.60
C TYR A 110 -5.66 -5.56 -7.48
N GLU A 111 -6.88 -5.96 -7.14
CA GLU A 111 -7.63 -5.38 -6.02
C GLU A 111 -7.15 -5.84 -4.63
N HIS A 112 -6.21 -6.78 -4.59
CA HIS A 112 -5.71 -7.41 -3.37
C HIS A 112 -4.19 -7.54 -3.40
N THR A 113 -3.61 -7.56 -2.20
CA THR A 113 -2.17 -7.56 -1.95
C THR A 113 -1.45 -8.86 -2.27
N SER A 114 -2.19 -9.96 -2.49
CA SER A 114 -1.63 -11.31 -2.69
C SER A 114 -0.89 -11.50 -4.01
N GLY A 115 -0.95 -10.54 -4.94
CA GLY A 115 -0.08 -10.46 -6.13
C GLY A 115 -0.22 -11.60 -7.16
N HIS A 116 -1.18 -12.51 -6.99
CA HIS A 116 -1.31 -13.74 -7.79
C HIS A 116 -2.76 -14.05 -8.19
N GLY A 117 -3.64 -13.05 -8.25
CA GLY A 117 -4.97 -13.20 -8.87
C GLY A 117 -6.08 -13.80 -7.99
N TYR A 118 -5.94 -13.80 -6.66
CA TYR A 118 -7.12 -13.93 -5.81
C TYR A 118 -7.88 -12.59 -5.87
N GLY A 119 -9.02 -12.57 -6.56
CA GLY A 119 -9.86 -11.38 -6.78
C GLY A 119 -9.84 -10.86 -8.22
N ARG A 120 -10.49 -9.71 -8.43
CA ARG A 120 -10.57 -9.00 -9.71
C ARG A 120 -9.19 -8.44 -10.08
N SER A 121 -8.92 -8.40 -11.39
CA SER A 121 -7.74 -7.77 -11.96
C SER A 121 -8.10 -6.87 -13.14
N LEU A 122 -7.24 -5.89 -13.40
CA LEU A 122 -7.19 -5.15 -14.67
C LEU A 122 -5.99 -5.62 -15.46
N ILE A 123 -6.17 -5.72 -16.78
CA ILE A 123 -5.11 -6.04 -17.74
C ILE A 123 -4.82 -4.76 -18.52
N ALA A 124 -3.57 -4.32 -18.52
CA ALA A 124 -3.12 -3.12 -19.22
C ALA A 124 -1.99 -3.47 -20.19
N TYR A 125 -2.22 -3.26 -21.47
CA TYR A 125 -1.22 -3.48 -22.51
C TYR A 125 -0.30 -2.26 -22.66
N PRO A 126 0.91 -2.43 -23.19
CA PRO A 126 1.76 -1.35 -23.70
C PRO A 126 0.95 -0.25 -24.42
N GLY A 127 1.17 1.00 -24.04
CA GLY A 127 0.45 2.17 -24.58
C GLY A 127 -0.90 2.47 -23.94
N THR A 128 -1.38 1.65 -22.98
CA THR A 128 -2.62 1.92 -22.24
C THR A 128 -2.52 3.24 -21.49
N GLN A 129 -3.54 4.09 -21.66
CA GLN A 129 -3.69 5.35 -20.96
C GLN A 129 -5.08 5.42 -20.33
N VAL A 130 -5.14 5.40 -18.99
CA VAL A 130 -6.39 5.52 -18.24
C VAL A 130 -6.40 6.84 -17.52
N THR A 131 -7.22 7.79 -17.98
CA THR A 131 -7.36 9.12 -17.38
C THR A 131 -8.20 9.10 -16.10
N SER A 132 -9.12 8.16 -15.95
CA SER A 132 -9.90 7.97 -14.72
C SER A 132 -10.29 6.50 -14.62
N LEU A 133 -10.02 5.89 -13.47
CA LEU A 133 -10.59 4.60 -13.14
C LEU A 133 -12.10 4.71 -12.96
N SER A 134 -12.81 3.61 -13.23
CA SER A 134 -14.23 3.50 -12.92
C SER A 134 -14.43 3.47 -11.41
N THR A 135 -15.64 3.76 -10.95
CA THR A 135 -16.00 3.70 -9.51
C THR A 135 -15.76 2.33 -8.87
N ALA A 136 -15.73 1.26 -9.67
CA ALA A 136 -15.42 -0.08 -9.20
C ALA A 136 -13.93 -0.32 -8.89
N TRP A 137 -13.04 0.56 -9.33
CA TRP A 137 -11.58 0.40 -9.27
C TRP A 137 -10.83 1.61 -8.72
N ASP A 138 -11.43 2.81 -8.74
CA ASP A 138 -10.89 4.02 -8.17
C ASP A 138 -10.55 3.79 -6.69
N ASN A 139 -9.28 4.01 -6.31
CA ASN A 139 -8.78 3.76 -4.95
C ASN A 139 -8.97 2.31 -4.48
N ARG A 140 -8.74 1.33 -5.36
CA ARG A 140 -8.84 -0.11 -5.01
C ARG A 140 -7.68 -0.97 -5.50
N ILE A 141 -6.69 -0.39 -6.17
CA ILE A 141 -5.52 -1.14 -6.61
C ILE A 141 -4.57 -1.30 -5.44
N SER A 142 -4.25 -2.55 -5.11
CA SER A 142 -3.40 -2.91 -3.98
C SER A 142 -2.10 -3.60 -4.39
N ALA A 143 -2.03 -4.20 -5.59
CA ALA A 143 -0.81 -4.81 -6.11
C ALA A 143 -0.71 -4.67 -7.62
N VAL A 144 0.52 -4.76 -8.13
CA VAL A 144 0.83 -4.63 -9.55
C VAL A 144 1.86 -5.68 -9.96
N SER A 145 1.68 -6.28 -11.15
CA SER A 145 2.70 -7.09 -11.81
C SER A 145 3.06 -6.45 -13.14
N VAL A 146 4.19 -5.75 -13.17
CA VAL A 146 4.68 -5.00 -14.34
C VAL A 146 5.38 -5.94 -15.29
N ALA A 147 5.01 -5.88 -16.57
CA ALA A 147 5.60 -6.72 -17.59
C ALA A 147 7.12 -6.51 -17.70
N PRO A 148 7.91 -7.56 -18.01
CA PRO A 148 9.34 -7.39 -18.28
C PRO A 148 9.59 -6.38 -19.40
N GLY A 149 10.59 -5.50 -19.23
CA GLY A 149 10.91 -4.46 -20.22
C GLY A 149 9.87 -3.34 -20.33
N SER A 150 8.95 -3.23 -19.37
CA SER A 150 7.85 -2.25 -19.36
C SER A 150 7.94 -1.36 -18.13
N TRP A 151 7.13 -0.30 -18.13
CA TRP A 151 6.84 0.47 -16.94
C TRP A 151 5.36 0.79 -16.84
N ILE A 152 4.91 0.98 -15.60
CA ILE A 152 3.61 1.58 -15.29
C ILE A 152 3.81 2.77 -14.36
N ARG A 153 3.14 3.87 -14.69
CA ARG A 153 3.06 5.06 -13.86
C ARG A 153 1.66 5.19 -13.29
N LEU A 154 1.56 5.09 -11.98
CA LEU A 154 0.35 5.23 -11.19
C LEU A 154 0.22 6.67 -10.69
N TYR A 155 -0.99 7.21 -10.71
CA TYR A 155 -1.28 8.56 -10.25
C TYR A 155 -2.36 8.54 -9.18
N GLN A 156 -2.17 9.38 -8.17
CA GLN A 156 -3.08 9.48 -7.04
C GLN A 156 -4.45 10.01 -7.45
N ASN A 157 -4.48 10.99 -8.35
CA ASN A 157 -5.73 11.62 -8.78
C ASN A 157 -6.06 11.25 -10.23
N ARG A 158 -7.31 11.55 -10.61
CA ARG A 158 -7.75 11.49 -12.00
C ARG A 158 -6.94 12.46 -12.87
N TYR A 159 -6.98 12.22 -14.18
CA TYR A 159 -6.31 13.01 -15.21
C TYR A 159 -4.81 13.17 -14.97
N TYR A 160 -4.16 12.13 -14.45
CA TYR A 160 -2.72 12.10 -14.19
C TYR A 160 -2.26 13.11 -13.14
N GLY A 161 -3.16 13.52 -12.24
CA GLY A 161 -2.88 14.50 -11.20
C GLY A 161 -2.35 13.87 -9.90
N GLY A 162 -1.96 14.76 -8.98
CA GLY A 162 -1.51 14.38 -7.65
C GLY A 162 -0.10 13.78 -7.64
N ARG A 163 0.17 12.95 -6.64
CA ARG A 163 1.44 12.23 -6.51
C ARG A 163 1.52 11.12 -7.56
N TYR A 164 2.72 10.67 -7.88
CA TYR A 164 2.91 9.56 -8.84
C TYR A 164 4.02 8.59 -8.41
N LEU A 165 3.81 7.33 -8.75
CA LEU A 165 4.73 6.21 -8.55
C LEU A 165 4.94 5.51 -9.88
N THR A 166 6.18 5.37 -10.31
CA THR A 166 6.54 4.58 -11.48
C THR A 166 7.19 3.29 -11.04
N LEU A 167 6.65 2.18 -11.50
CA LEU A 167 7.25 0.86 -11.34
C LEU A 167 7.85 0.48 -12.69
N VAL A 168 9.16 0.25 -12.69
CA VAL A 168 9.96 -0.05 -13.88
C VAL A 168 10.46 -1.48 -13.74
N SER A 169 10.12 -2.34 -14.69
CA SER A 169 10.63 -3.71 -14.75
C SER A 169 11.63 -3.80 -15.89
N TYR A 170 12.88 -4.07 -15.55
CA TYR A 170 13.88 -4.40 -16.57
C TYR A 170 13.58 -5.76 -17.23
N PRO A 171 14.24 -6.10 -18.34
CA PRO A 171 13.99 -7.34 -19.05
C PRO A 171 14.07 -8.61 -18.17
N ASN A 172 13.56 -9.72 -18.67
CA ASN A 172 13.65 -11.09 -18.13
C ASN A 172 12.54 -11.56 -17.18
N LYS A 173 11.97 -10.71 -16.32
CA LYS A 173 10.91 -11.13 -15.37
C LYS A 173 9.87 -10.07 -15.09
N TYR A 174 8.72 -10.51 -14.61
CA TYR A 174 7.71 -9.62 -14.07
C TYR A 174 8.20 -8.99 -12.76
N PHE A 175 7.94 -7.71 -12.60
CA PHE A 175 8.06 -7.05 -11.29
C PHE A 175 6.70 -7.05 -10.60
N THR A 176 6.50 -8.00 -9.69
CA THR A 176 5.29 -8.08 -8.85
C THR A 176 5.54 -7.43 -7.50
N THR A 177 4.71 -6.46 -7.12
CA THR A 177 4.83 -5.74 -5.85
C THR A 177 3.48 -5.38 -5.25
N ASN A 178 3.45 -5.34 -3.92
CA ASN A 178 2.31 -4.88 -3.13
C ASN A 178 2.48 -3.38 -2.83
N LEU A 179 1.45 -2.59 -3.13
CA LEU A 179 1.46 -1.13 -2.95
C LEU A 179 1.47 -0.69 -1.49
N THR A 180 1.20 -1.57 -0.53
CA THR A 180 1.45 -1.29 0.90
C THR A 180 2.95 -1.14 1.21
N SER A 181 3.84 -1.64 0.35
CA SER A 181 5.29 -1.54 0.53
C SER A 181 5.84 -0.17 0.14
N TRP A 182 5.04 0.65 -0.53
CA TRP A 182 5.45 1.95 -1.07
C TRP A 182 4.77 3.05 -0.29
N GLY A 183 5.51 3.64 0.65
CA GLY A 183 5.06 4.79 1.41
C GLY A 183 4.69 5.98 0.51
N MET A 184 3.75 6.78 0.96
CA MET A 184 3.33 8.01 0.29
C MET A 184 3.54 9.16 1.28
N SER A 185 4.44 10.10 0.97
CA SER A 185 4.76 11.20 1.89
C SER A 185 3.50 11.96 2.30
N GLY A 186 3.34 12.14 3.61
CA GLY A 186 2.16 12.75 4.22
C GLY A 186 0.96 11.80 4.45
N THR A 187 1.03 10.53 4.06
CA THR A 187 -0.03 9.52 4.24
C THR A 187 0.56 8.15 4.62
N THR A 188 -0.19 7.04 4.43
CA THR A 188 0.26 5.68 4.75
C THR A 188 1.09 5.05 3.62
N SER A 189 0.46 4.76 2.48
CA SER A 189 1.08 4.04 1.35
C SER A 189 0.32 4.25 0.04
N TRP A 190 0.84 3.69 -1.05
CA TRP A 190 0.18 3.64 -2.35
C TRP A 190 -1.00 2.66 -2.44
N ASN A 191 -1.21 1.84 -1.41
CA ASN A 191 -2.34 0.91 -1.36
C ASN A 191 -3.67 1.66 -1.45
N ASP A 192 -4.49 1.29 -2.44
CA ASP A 192 -5.83 1.83 -2.60
C ASP A 192 -5.84 3.36 -2.80
N GLN A 193 -4.81 3.90 -3.46
CA GLN A 193 -4.68 5.34 -3.74
C GLN A 193 -4.63 5.69 -5.23
N VAL A 194 -4.80 4.70 -6.12
CA VAL A 194 -4.65 4.94 -7.57
C VAL A 194 -5.99 5.34 -8.17
N SER A 195 -5.99 6.44 -8.93
CA SER A 195 -7.15 6.93 -9.70
C SER A 195 -6.92 7.00 -11.21
N SER A 196 -5.67 7.03 -11.67
CA SER A 196 -5.33 7.02 -13.10
C SER A 196 -3.94 6.40 -13.33
N TYR A 197 -3.66 5.90 -14.54
CA TYR A 197 -2.38 5.27 -14.85
C TYR A 197 -2.00 5.31 -16.34
N ARG A 198 -0.71 5.10 -16.63
CA ARG A 198 -0.17 4.91 -17.98
C ARG A 198 0.79 3.73 -18.01
N VAL A 199 0.77 2.97 -19.10
CA VAL A 199 1.67 1.84 -19.35
C VAL A 199 2.45 2.08 -20.64
N ARG A 200 3.73 1.73 -20.64
CA ARG A 200 4.54 1.60 -21.84
C ARG A 200 4.87 0.15 -22.13
#